data_AF-A0A841H5R3-F1
#
_entry.id   AF-A0A841H5R3-F1
#
_cell.length_a   1.000
_cell.length_b   1.000
_cell.length_c   1.000
_cell.angle_alpha   90.00
_cell.angle_beta   90.00
_cell.angle_gamma   90.00
#
_symmetry.space_group_name_H-M   'P 1'
#
loop_
_entity.id
_entity.type
_entity.pdbx_description
1 polymer ?
#
loop_
_entity_poly.entity_id
_entity_poly.type
_entity_poly.pdbx_seq_one_letter_code
_entity_poly.pdbx_strand_id
1 'polypeptide(L)'
;MTDSQDQGPRGERGGDRRGTDRRRTDRRLPVPLWRKPWALVSYGVLGALALVIALGGLRGGGDKGVARDEQLNTSTAAIEPPVSDGPAASAGRAPEDAYGQAGYERLIVEGQAAVGRMVRAELYCEAPENFTIVSGDTVRRALGDLIQEGRIPAAECKWGSTRDTQREDFLLIVPPARAREFAATPVVNDAFVERHRVVGLIEWIGPTQALALRPAGIFRGVVSR
;
A
#
# COMPACT_ATOMS: atom_id res chain seq x y z
N MET A 1 32.03 -72.72 -23.67
CA MET A 1 31.12 -73.87 -23.50
C MET A 1 29.90 -73.37 -22.73
N THR A 2 28.73 -73.82 -23.13
CA THR A 2 27.39 -73.52 -22.56
C THR A 2 27.19 -74.34 -21.25
N ASP A 3 26.12 -74.31 -20.46
CA ASP A 3 24.69 -73.93 -20.56
C ASP A 3 24.20 -73.43 -19.17
N SER A 4 22.99 -72.91 -18.90
CA SER A 4 21.73 -72.82 -19.66
C SER A 4 21.08 -71.42 -19.52
N GLN A 5 19.89 -71.23 -20.11
CA GLN A 5 18.85 -70.27 -19.67
C GLN A 5 17.71 -71.00 -18.96
N ASP A 6 16.84 -70.29 -18.22
CA ASP A 6 15.41 -70.62 -18.22
C ASP A 6 14.52 -69.38 -17.99
N GLN A 7 13.25 -69.42 -18.44
CA GLN A 7 12.46 -68.21 -18.76
C GLN A 7 11.06 -68.13 -18.11
N GLY A 8 10.74 -66.97 -17.51
CA GLY A 8 9.38 -66.39 -17.44
C GLY A 8 8.32 -67.10 -16.56
N PRO A 9 7.04 -66.61 -16.56
CA PRO A 9 6.48 -65.49 -17.33
C PRO A 9 5.81 -64.37 -16.48
N ARG A 10 5.46 -63.26 -17.15
CA ARG A 10 4.50 -62.24 -16.65
C ARG A 10 3.06 -62.76 -16.72
N GLY A 11 2.19 -62.25 -15.84
CA GLY A 11 0.74 -62.48 -15.92
C GLY A 11 -0.09 -61.35 -15.32
N GLU A 12 -0.60 -60.44 -16.15
CA GLU A 12 -1.76 -59.60 -15.81
C GLU A 12 -3.05 -60.40 -16.00
N ARG A 13 -4.06 -60.23 -15.13
CA ARG A 13 -5.51 -60.23 -15.47
C ARG A 13 -6.41 -60.09 -14.25
N GLY A 14 -7.44 -59.25 -14.40
CA GLY A 14 -8.78 -59.51 -13.88
C GLY A 14 -9.04 -59.25 -12.40
N GLY A 15 -9.62 -58.09 -12.08
CA GLY A 15 -10.46 -57.96 -10.90
C GLY A 15 -11.93 -58.18 -11.26
N ASP A 16 -12.74 -58.70 -10.34
CA ASP A 16 -14.13 -58.23 -10.23
C ASP A 16 -14.64 -58.25 -8.78
N ARG A 17 -15.18 -57.08 -8.45
CA ARG A 17 -16.33 -56.78 -7.59
C ARG A 17 -17.13 -57.99 -7.09
N ARG A 18 -17.34 -58.07 -5.76
CA ARG A 18 -18.66 -58.02 -5.07
C ARG A 18 -18.51 -58.41 -3.60
N GLY A 19 -19.23 -57.71 -2.71
CA GLY A 19 -19.56 -58.20 -1.37
C GLY A 19 -19.27 -57.22 -0.24
N THR A 20 -20.34 -56.72 0.40
CA THR A 20 -20.34 -55.98 1.68
C THR A 20 -19.50 -54.69 1.68
N ASP A 21 -20.04 -53.47 1.53
CA ASP A 21 -21.34 -52.94 1.97
C ASP A 21 -21.67 -53.24 3.44
N ARG A 22 -21.05 -52.46 4.34
CA ARG A 22 -21.61 -52.11 5.65
C ARG A 22 -21.35 -50.64 6.00
N ARG A 23 -22.26 -49.78 5.51
CA ARG A 23 -22.95 -48.72 6.28
C ARG A 23 -22.14 -47.92 7.33
N ARG A 24 -21.83 -46.66 7.00
CA ARG A 24 -22.16 -45.40 7.72
C ARG A 24 -21.24 -44.29 7.19
N THR A 25 -21.70 -43.38 6.33
CA THR A 25 -22.40 -42.15 6.71
C THR A 25 -21.72 -41.33 7.82
N ASP A 26 -20.42 -41.09 7.71
CA ASP A 26 -19.80 -39.92 8.33
C ASP A 26 -20.31 -38.65 7.64
N ARG A 27 -21.51 -38.22 8.08
CA ARG A 27 -22.02 -36.88 7.84
C ARG A 27 -21.01 -35.91 8.46
N ARG A 28 -20.27 -35.21 7.61
CA ARG A 28 -19.49 -34.03 8.01
C ARG A 28 -20.44 -33.08 8.74
N LEU A 29 -20.34 -33.02 10.06
CA LEU A 29 -21.10 -32.08 10.87
C LEU A 29 -20.75 -30.66 10.39
N PRO A 30 -21.73 -29.77 10.17
CA PRO A 30 -21.42 -28.39 9.80
C PRO A 30 -20.59 -27.75 10.91
N VAL A 31 -19.53 -27.04 10.52
CA VAL A 31 -18.64 -26.36 11.47
C VAL A 31 -19.48 -25.44 12.37
N PRO A 32 -19.40 -25.57 13.71
CA PRO A 32 -20.28 -24.85 14.61
C PRO A 32 -20.08 -23.34 14.46
N LEU A 33 -21.20 -22.60 14.49
CA LEU A 33 -21.27 -21.20 14.06
C LEU A 33 -20.28 -20.27 14.79
N TRP A 34 -20.00 -20.55 16.07
CA TRP A 34 -19.05 -19.82 16.91
C TRP A 34 -17.56 -19.99 16.53
N ARG A 35 -17.21 -20.80 15.53
CA ARG A 35 -15.84 -20.89 14.96
C ARG A 35 -15.66 -20.22 13.59
N LYS A 36 -16.64 -19.46 13.09
CA LYS A 36 -16.49 -18.68 11.85
C LYS A 36 -15.83 -17.31 12.15
N PRO A 37 -14.79 -16.89 11.42
CA PRO A 37 -14.05 -15.66 11.73
C PRO A 37 -14.90 -14.38 11.61
N TRP A 38 -15.98 -14.42 10.82
CA TRP A 38 -16.91 -13.30 10.65
C TRP A 38 -17.68 -12.97 11.94
N ALA A 39 -17.82 -13.93 12.87
CA ALA A 39 -18.48 -13.71 14.15
C ALA A 39 -17.62 -12.89 15.13
N LEU A 40 -16.28 -12.90 14.99
CA LEU A 40 -15.39 -12.09 15.84
C LEU A 40 -15.48 -10.59 15.48
N VAL A 41 -15.75 -10.27 14.21
CA VAL A 41 -15.91 -8.90 13.73
C VAL A 41 -17.14 -8.23 14.36
N SER A 42 -18.27 -8.94 14.48
CA SER A 42 -19.51 -8.39 15.04
C SER A 42 -19.42 -8.13 16.55
N TYR A 43 -18.74 -8.99 17.32
CA TYR A 43 -18.52 -8.74 18.76
C TYR A 43 -17.63 -7.50 19.01
N GLY A 44 -16.60 -7.27 18.18
CA GLY A 44 -15.76 -6.08 18.28
C GLY A 44 -16.52 -4.78 18.04
N VAL A 45 -17.34 -4.73 16.98
CA VAL A 45 -18.14 -3.54 16.63
C VAL A 45 -19.21 -3.25 17.68
N LEU A 46 -19.93 -4.27 18.17
CA LEU A 46 -20.94 -4.09 19.22
C LEU A 46 -20.33 -3.67 20.57
N GLY A 47 -19.15 -4.21 20.92
CA GLY A 47 -18.41 -3.79 22.10
C GLY A 47 -17.98 -2.32 22.05
N ALA A 48 -17.44 -1.88 20.91
CA ALA A 48 -17.09 -0.47 20.68
C ALA A 48 -18.31 0.45 20.73
N LEU A 49 -19.44 0.06 20.10
CA LEU A 49 -20.67 0.84 20.12
C LEU A 49 -21.23 0.99 21.55
N ALA A 50 -21.25 -0.08 22.34
CA ALA A 50 -21.70 -0.05 23.73
C ALA A 50 -20.80 0.84 24.60
N LEU A 51 -19.48 0.83 24.37
CA LEU A 51 -18.54 1.70 25.08
C LEU A 51 -18.79 3.19 24.75
N VAL A 52 -19.03 3.52 23.47
CA VAL A 52 -19.37 4.89 23.04
C VAL A 52 -20.70 5.36 23.64
N ILE A 53 -21.71 4.50 23.70
CA ILE A 53 -23.00 4.82 24.34
C ILE A 53 -22.84 5.02 25.86
N ALA A 54 -22.03 4.21 26.54
CA ALA A 54 -21.76 4.36 27.97
C ALA A 54 -20.99 5.67 28.28
N LEU A 55 -19.96 6.01 27.48
CA LEU A 55 -19.20 7.25 27.60
C LEU A 55 -20.04 8.49 27.24
N GLY A 56 -20.95 8.38 26.26
CA GLY A 56 -21.89 9.45 25.91
C GLY A 56 -22.98 9.63 26.96
N GLY A 57 -23.54 8.54 27.50
CA GLY A 57 -24.64 8.56 28.47
C GLY A 57 -24.27 9.09 29.86
N LEU A 58 -22.98 9.03 30.23
CA LEU A 58 -22.48 9.64 31.48
C LEU A 58 -22.30 11.16 31.39
N ARG A 59 -22.40 11.76 30.19
CA ARG A 59 -22.34 13.21 29.98
C ARG A 59 -23.76 13.81 29.94
N GLY A 60 -24.44 13.73 31.09
CA GLY A 60 -25.84 14.15 31.23
C GLY A 60 -26.10 15.65 31.06
N GLY A 61 -27.34 15.98 30.68
CA GLY A 61 -27.82 17.34 30.38
C GLY A 61 -28.04 17.54 28.89
N GLY A 62 -29.24 17.47 28.32
CA GLY A 62 -30.58 17.41 28.94
C GLY A 62 -31.37 18.66 28.56
N ASP A 63 -32.18 18.57 27.50
CA ASP A 63 -33.32 19.47 27.31
C ASP A 63 -34.44 18.80 26.50
N LYS A 64 -35.68 19.26 26.70
CA LYS A 64 -36.89 18.78 26.01
C LYS A 64 -37.48 19.90 25.16
N GLY A 65 -37.37 19.78 23.84
CA GLY A 65 -37.98 20.72 22.89
C GLY A 65 -38.89 20.02 21.90
N VAL A 66 -40.22 20.12 22.11
CA VAL A 66 -41.23 19.72 21.12
C VAL A 66 -41.55 20.95 20.26
N ALA A 67 -41.46 20.84 18.93
CA ALA A 67 -42.33 21.55 17.99
C ALA A 67 -42.12 21.03 16.56
N ARG A 68 -43.01 21.46 15.66
CA ARG A 68 -43.24 20.91 14.33
C ARG A 68 -43.35 22.06 13.33
N ASP A 69 -43.18 21.71 12.05
CA ASP A 69 -43.55 22.45 10.84
C ASP A 69 -42.64 23.63 10.40
N GLU A 70 -42.32 23.52 9.11
CA GLU A 70 -42.21 24.57 8.08
C GLU A 70 -41.11 25.65 8.09
N GLN A 71 -40.40 25.65 6.96
CA GLN A 71 -40.17 26.82 6.09
C GLN A 71 -39.10 27.83 6.54
N LEU A 72 -37.93 27.80 5.88
CA LEU A 72 -37.64 28.73 4.78
C LEU A 72 -36.35 28.35 4.03
N ASN A 73 -36.32 28.65 2.73
CA ASN A 73 -35.09 28.67 1.94
C ASN A 73 -34.13 29.72 2.53
N THR A 74 -33.01 29.26 3.09
CA THR A 74 -31.80 30.08 3.13
C THR A 74 -30.72 29.32 2.41
N SER A 75 -30.21 29.90 1.32
CA SER A 75 -29.03 29.38 0.63
C SER A 75 -27.83 29.65 1.52
N THR A 76 -27.60 28.78 2.50
CA THR A 76 -26.34 28.74 3.24
C THR A 76 -25.30 28.27 2.24
N ALA A 77 -24.55 29.23 1.69
CA ALA A 77 -23.35 28.95 0.92
C ALA A 77 -22.56 27.89 1.69
N ALA A 78 -22.24 26.78 1.02
CA ALA A 78 -21.35 25.79 1.60
C ALA A 78 -20.06 26.53 1.96
N ILE A 79 -19.81 26.68 3.26
CA ILE A 79 -18.50 27.07 3.75
C ILE A 79 -17.65 25.85 3.42
N GLU A 80 -17.06 25.84 2.22
CA GLU A 80 -15.90 25.01 1.96
C GLU A 80 -14.97 25.23 3.15
N PRO A 81 -14.57 24.16 3.87
CA PRO A 81 -13.50 24.32 4.84
C PRO A 81 -12.35 24.97 4.06
N PRO A 82 -11.72 26.04 4.56
CA PRO A 82 -10.66 26.71 3.83
C PRO A 82 -9.69 25.64 3.40
N VAL A 83 -9.58 25.44 2.08
CA VAL A 83 -8.69 24.45 1.50
C VAL A 83 -7.31 24.93 1.88
N SER A 84 -6.82 24.40 3.00
CA SER A 84 -5.55 24.77 3.58
C SER A 84 -4.56 24.73 2.44
N ASP A 85 -3.99 25.88 2.10
CA ASP A 85 -2.98 25.96 1.07
C ASP A 85 -1.90 24.97 1.48
N GLY A 86 -1.86 23.83 0.79
CA GLY A 86 -0.90 22.77 1.07
C GLY A 86 0.46 23.43 1.00
N PRO A 87 1.32 23.25 2.02
CA PRO A 87 2.48 24.10 2.24
C PRO A 87 3.23 24.24 0.93
N ALA A 88 3.29 25.49 0.43
CA ALA A 88 3.88 25.77 -0.86
C ALA A 88 5.23 25.05 -0.94
N ALA A 89 5.44 24.27 -2.00
CA ALA A 89 6.63 23.44 -2.19
C ALA A 89 7.86 24.24 -1.74
N SER A 90 8.70 23.66 -0.86
CA SER A 90 9.66 24.41 -0.04
C SER A 90 10.87 24.92 -0.85
N ALA A 91 10.59 25.77 -1.84
CA ALA A 91 11.49 26.43 -2.76
C ALA A 91 12.33 27.47 -2.01
N GLY A 92 13.40 26.96 -1.36
CA GLY A 92 14.31 27.77 -0.55
C GLY A 92 14.85 27.04 0.69
N ARG A 93 14.23 25.93 1.12
CA ARG A 93 14.81 25.11 2.20
C ARG A 93 15.90 24.21 1.63
N ALA A 94 17.08 24.23 2.25
CA ALA A 94 18.17 23.35 1.88
C ALA A 94 17.70 21.87 1.98
N PRO A 95 18.08 21.00 1.02
CA PRO A 95 17.68 19.60 1.09
C PRO A 95 18.22 18.92 2.35
N GLU A 96 17.41 18.05 2.92
CA GLU A 96 17.69 17.41 4.20
C GLU A 96 18.04 15.93 4.04
N ASP A 97 18.96 15.41 4.86
CA ASP A 97 19.30 14.00 4.82
C ASP A 97 18.21 13.13 5.46
N ALA A 98 17.75 12.14 4.71
CA ALA A 98 16.75 11.15 5.12
C ALA A 98 17.19 9.72 4.76
N TYR A 99 18.49 9.46 4.79
CA TYR A 99 19.06 8.14 4.56
C TYR A 99 18.59 7.11 5.60
N GLY A 100 18.33 5.90 5.14
CA GLY A 100 17.95 4.78 6.01
C GLY A 100 16.53 4.82 6.55
N GLN A 101 16.16 3.77 7.29
CA GLN A 101 14.84 3.59 7.89
C GLN A 101 14.41 4.77 8.79
N ALA A 102 15.29 5.25 9.69
CA ALA A 102 14.95 6.34 10.61
C ALA A 102 14.63 7.67 9.90
N GLY A 103 15.25 7.92 8.74
CA GLY A 103 14.93 9.09 7.91
C GLY A 103 13.53 9.00 7.30
N TYR A 104 13.14 7.80 6.86
CA TYR A 104 11.80 7.51 6.32
C TYR A 104 10.71 7.56 7.39
N GLU A 105 10.89 6.86 8.51
CA GLU A 105 9.92 6.82 9.62
C GLU A 105 9.58 8.22 10.12
N ARG A 106 10.57 9.12 10.20
CA ARG A 106 10.35 10.52 10.54
C ARG A 106 9.44 11.24 9.55
N LEU A 107 9.66 11.09 8.23
CA LEU A 107 8.82 11.70 7.19
C LEU A 107 7.38 11.15 7.22
N ILE A 108 7.22 9.87 7.58
CA ILE A 108 5.91 9.24 7.80
C ILE A 108 5.20 9.85 9.03
N VAL A 109 5.91 10.01 10.15
CA VAL A 109 5.36 10.60 11.39
C VAL A 109 5.02 12.10 11.23
N GLU A 110 5.83 12.85 10.48
CA GLU A 110 5.53 14.24 10.11
C GLU A 110 4.33 14.36 9.15
N GLY A 111 4.06 13.32 8.36
CA GLY A 111 2.86 13.19 7.52
C GLY A 111 2.68 14.36 6.55
N GLN A 112 1.58 15.10 6.69
CA GLN A 112 1.27 16.23 5.81
C GLN A 112 2.25 17.41 5.97
N ALA A 113 2.91 17.57 7.12
CA ALA A 113 3.93 18.60 7.31
C ALA A 113 5.24 18.31 6.55
N ALA A 114 5.42 17.07 6.07
CA ALA A 114 6.57 16.70 5.26
C ALA A 114 6.37 16.95 3.76
N VAL A 115 5.15 17.20 3.30
CA VAL A 115 4.81 17.31 1.86
C VAL A 115 5.48 18.54 1.25
N GLY A 116 6.08 18.37 0.06
CA GLY A 116 6.85 19.41 -0.62
C GLY A 116 8.24 19.66 -0.04
N ARG A 117 8.73 18.83 0.89
CA ARG A 117 10.12 18.88 1.37
C ARG A 117 11.07 18.20 0.38
N MET A 118 12.23 18.82 0.20
CA MET A 118 13.35 18.25 -0.53
C MET A 118 14.23 17.43 0.40
N VAL A 119 14.40 16.15 0.10
CA VAL A 119 15.19 15.21 0.90
C VAL A 119 16.24 14.50 0.05
N ARG A 120 17.39 14.19 0.66
CA ARG A 120 18.44 13.32 0.11
C ARG A 120 18.27 11.93 0.70
N ALA A 121 18.09 10.93 -0.14
CA ALA A 121 17.91 9.55 0.29
C ALA A 121 18.70 8.56 -0.58
N GLU A 122 18.76 7.32 -0.12
CA GLU A 122 19.27 6.19 -0.87
C GLU A 122 18.11 5.20 -1.09
N LEU A 123 17.84 4.88 -2.36
CA LEU A 123 16.77 4.01 -2.81
C LEU A 123 17.32 2.90 -3.71
N TYR A 124 16.64 1.76 -3.69
CA TYR A 124 16.88 0.63 -4.58
C TYR A 124 15.62 0.42 -5.43
N CYS A 125 15.64 0.94 -6.65
CA CYS A 125 14.47 1.06 -7.52
C CYS A 125 14.49 0.07 -8.68
N GLU A 126 13.35 -0.53 -9.03
CA GLU A 126 13.19 -1.23 -10.30
C GLU A 126 13.16 -0.24 -11.48
N ALA A 127 13.09 -0.76 -12.71
CA ALA A 127 12.92 0.10 -13.89
C ALA A 127 11.58 0.87 -13.82
N PRO A 128 11.47 2.10 -14.35
CA PRO A 128 10.23 2.85 -14.28
C PRO A 128 9.13 2.25 -15.18
N GLU A 129 7.96 2.00 -14.62
CA GLU A 129 6.76 1.54 -15.31
C GLU A 129 5.66 2.62 -15.32
N ASN A 130 4.63 2.43 -16.16
CA ASN A 130 3.54 3.40 -16.32
C ASN A 130 2.33 3.06 -15.43
N PHE A 131 2.31 3.61 -14.22
CA PHE A 131 1.25 3.40 -13.23
C PHE A 131 -0.02 4.18 -13.58
N THR A 132 -1.17 3.50 -13.53
CA THR A 132 -2.49 4.13 -13.68
C THR A 132 -2.89 4.86 -12.41
N ILE A 133 -3.34 6.11 -12.53
CA ILE A 133 -3.76 6.93 -11.39
C ILE A 133 -5.24 6.66 -11.07
N VAL A 134 -5.56 6.37 -9.82
CA VAL A 134 -6.94 6.49 -9.33
C VAL A 134 -7.21 7.96 -9.03
N SER A 135 -7.98 8.64 -9.89
CA SER A 135 -8.17 10.10 -9.85
C SER A 135 -8.62 10.64 -8.48
N GLY A 136 -7.90 11.65 -7.99
CA GLY A 136 -8.26 12.46 -6.83
C GLY A 136 -7.57 13.84 -6.89
N ASP A 137 -8.24 14.88 -6.39
CA ASP A 137 -7.88 16.29 -6.70
C ASP A 137 -6.54 16.76 -6.14
N THR A 138 -6.09 16.21 -5.01
CA THR A 138 -4.81 16.58 -4.38
C THR A 138 -3.60 16.17 -5.23
N VAL A 139 -3.65 15.00 -5.85
CA VAL A 139 -2.58 14.47 -6.70
C VAL A 139 -2.44 15.24 -8.01
N ARG A 140 -3.56 15.68 -8.60
CA ARG A 140 -3.56 16.47 -9.84
C ARG A 140 -2.80 17.80 -9.71
N ARG A 141 -2.71 18.39 -8.50
CA ARG A 141 -1.99 19.65 -8.26
C ARG A 141 -0.46 19.50 -8.22
N ALA A 142 0.06 18.44 -7.62
CA ALA A 142 1.50 18.20 -7.50
C ALA A 142 2.10 17.42 -8.69
N LEU A 143 1.27 16.62 -9.37
CA LEU A 143 1.71 15.69 -10.41
C LEU A 143 1.12 15.96 -11.80
N GLY A 144 0.25 16.97 -11.96
CA GLY A 144 -0.49 17.26 -13.19
C GLY A 144 0.37 17.27 -14.46
N ASP A 145 1.50 17.97 -14.42
CA ASP A 145 2.44 18.09 -15.55
C ASP A 145 3.19 16.78 -15.89
N LEU A 146 3.13 15.78 -15.01
CA LEU A 146 3.75 14.46 -15.17
C LEU A 146 2.76 13.39 -15.63
N ILE A 147 1.45 13.70 -15.68
CA ILE A 147 0.41 12.76 -16.11
C ILE A 147 0.38 12.72 -17.64
N GLN A 148 0.73 11.57 -18.21
CA GLN A 148 0.58 11.29 -19.64
C GLN A 148 -0.55 10.29 -19.82
N GLU A 149 -1.63 10.70 -20.49
CA GLU A 149 -2.80 9.84 -20.80
C GLU A 149 -3.42 9.13 -19.56
N GLY A 150 -3.37 9.78 -18.39
CA GLY A 150 -3.85 9.21 -17.12
C GLY A 150 -2.87 8.26 -16.41
N ARG A 151 -1.64 8.16 -16.91
CA ARG A 151 -0.54 7.36 -16.35
C ARG A 151 0.60 8.25 -15.87
N ILE A 152 1.39 7.76 -14.93
CA ILE A 152 2.66 8.38 -14.50
C ILE A 152 3.79 7.35 -14.61
N PRO A 153 4.96 7.71 -15.17
CA PRO A 153 6.17 6.92 -15.07
C PRO A 153 6.70 6.94 -13.62
N ALA A 154 6.71 5.78 -12.97
CA ALA A 154 7.22 5.62 -11.61
C ALA A 154 7.95 4.28 -11.44
N ALA A 155 8.88 4.22 -10.49
CA ALA A 155 9.61 3.01 -10.13
C ALA A 155 9.21 2.54 -8.73
N GLU A 156 9.04 1.22 -8.56
CA GLU A 156 8.92 0.62 -7.24
C GLU A 156 10.30 0.54 -6.57
N CYS A 157 10.43 1.16 -5.41
CA CYS A 157 11.70 1.32 -4.72
C CYS A 157 11.65 0.77 -3.28
N LYS A 158 12.78 0.25 -2.83
CA LYS A 158 13.06 0.01 -1.41
C LYS A 158 13.83 1.20 -0.83
N TRP A 159 13.27 1.86 0.17
CA TRP A 159 13.93 2.93 0.92
C TRP A 159 14.88 2.35 1.95
N GLY A 160 16.14 2.78 1.95
CA GLY A 160 17.14 2.38 2.94
C GLY A 160 18.53 2.18 2.34
N SER A 161 19.51 1.87 3.18
CA SER A 161 20.87 1.50 2.76
C SER A 161 20.99 0.00 2.48
N THR A 162 22.04 -0.44 1.78
CA THR A 162 22.36 -1.89 1.64
C THR A 162 22.54 -2.61 2.97
N ARG A 163 22.85 -1.89 4.06
CA ARG A 163 23.07 -2.45 5.41
C ARG A 163 21.78 -2.60 6.21
N ASP A 164 20.69 -2.00 5.76
CA ASP A 164 19.42 -1.99 6.49
C ASP A 164 18.73 -3.34 6.27
N THR A 165 18.40 -4.04 7.36
CA THR A 165 17.75 -5.37 7.33
C THR A 165 16.25 -5.27 7.07
N GLN A 166 15.65 -4.11 7.31
CA GLN A 166 14.30 -3.74 6.95
C GLN A 166 14.39 -2.53 6.01
N ARG A 167 13.73 -2.63 4.85
CA ARG A 167 13.62 -1.53 3.89
C ARG A 167 12.18 -1.38 3.45
N GLU A 168 11.74 -0.14 3.40
CA GLU A 168 10.33 0.21 3.26
C GLU A 168 9.93 0.39 1.79
N ASP A 169 8.67 0.09 1.47
CA ASP A 169 8.12 0.27 0.13
C ASP A 169 7.86 1.74 -0.17
N PHE A 170 8.44 2.24 -1.25
CA PHE A 170 8.33 3.63 -1.69
C PHE A 170 8.13 3.71 -3.21
N LEU A 171 7.24 4.59 -3.67
CA LEU A 171 7.06 4.83 -5.11
C LEU A 171 7.79 6.11 -5.54
N LEU A 172 8.84 5.96 -6.35
CA LEU A 172 9.56 7.09 -6.92
C LEU A 172 8.97 7.45 -8.29
N ILE A 173 8.34 8.60 -8.38
CA ILE A 173 7.86 9.16 -9.65
C ILE A 173 9.06 9.73 -10.41
N VAL A 174 9.28 9.29 -11.64
CA VAL A 174 10.47 9.64 -12.45
C VAL A 174 10.03 10.50 -13.64
N PRO A 175 10.17 11.84 -13.57
CA PRO A 175 9.80 12.73 -14.67
C PRO A 175 10.52 12.33 -15.98
N PRO A 176 9.86 12.39 -17.16
CA PRO A 176 10.48 12.05 -18.44
C PRO A 176 11.79 12.81 -18.71
N ALA A 177 11.86 14.08 -18.30
CA ALA A 177 13.06 14.92 -18.40
C ALA A 177 14.27 14.40 -17.57
N ARG A 178 14.03 13.54 -16.58
CA ARG A 178 15.03 12.95 -15.67
C ARG A 178 15.20 11.44 -15.87
N ALA A 179 14.42 10.80 -16.74
CA ALA A 179 14.48 9.35 -16.97
C ALA A 179 15.87 8.86 -17.43
N ARG A 180 16.60 9.65 -18.24
CA ARG A 180 17.98 9.35 -18.64
C ARG A 180 18.97 9.39 -17.47
N GLU A 181 18.76 10.30 -16.53
CA GLU A 181 19.60 10.47 -15.34
C GLU A 181 19.37 9.32 -14.34
N PHE A 182 18.10 8.91 -14.17
CA PHE A 182 17.73 7.71 -13.43
C PHE A 182 18.37 6.45 -14.06
N ALA A 183 18.22 6.25 -15.38
CA ALA A 183 18.73 5.07 -16.07
C ALA A 183 20.27 4.96 -16.07
N ALA A 184 20.98 6.08 -15.88
CA ALA A 184 22.43 6.11 -15.71
C ALA A 184 22.91 5.73 -14.30
N THR A 185 22.00 5.55 -13.33
CA THR A 185 22.38 5.12 -11.97
C THR A 185 22.79 3.64 -11.94
N PRO A 186 23.76 3.23 -11.09
CA PRO A 186 24.29 1.88 -11.09
C PRO A 186 23.22 0.82 -10.77
N VAL A 187 23.13 -0.21 -11.60
CA VAL A 187 22.30 -1.40 -11.30
C VAL A 187 23.06 -2.31 -10.33
N VAL A 188 22.36 -2.79 -9.31
CA VAL A 188 22.83 -3.77 -8.33
C VAL A 188 21.85 -4.93 -8.23
N ASN A 189 22.33 -6.10 -7.81
CA ASN A 189 21.45 -7.20 -7.45
C ASN A 189 21.09 -7.11 -5.95
N ASP A 190 19.81 -6.96 -5.65
CA ASP A 190 19.27 -6.80 -4.30
C ASP A 190 18.19 -7.86 -4.08
N ALA A 191 18.48 -8.83 -3.21
CA ALA A 191 17.64 -10.01 -2.97
C ALA A 191 17.20 -10.74 -4.27
N PHE A 192 18.14 -10.96 -5.20
CA PHE A 192 17.93 -11.59 -6.52
C PHE A 192 17.15 -10.75 -7.54
N VAL A 193 16.76 -9.52 -7.21
CA VAL A 193 16.12 -8.56 -8.14
C VAL A 193 17.15 -7.52 -8.60
N GLU A 194 17.16 -7.19 -9.89
CA GLU A 194 17.99 -6.10 -10.42
C GLU A 194 17.34 -4.74 -10.08
N ARG A 195 18.07 -3.89 -9.36
CA ARG A 195 17.61 -2.57 -8.93
C ARG A 195 18.64 -1.49 -9.21
N HIS A 196 18.20 -0.35 -9.72
CA HIS A 196 18.96 0.89 -9.77
C HIS A 196 19.19 1.42 -8.35
N ARG A 197 20.47 1.61 -7.98
CA ARG A 197 20.86 2.25 -6.72
C ARG A 197 20.86 3.77 -6.88
N VAL A 198 19.74 4.39 -6.52
CA VAL A 198 19.51 5.83 -6.66
C VAL A 198 19.86 6.54 -5.35
N VAL A 199 21.00 7.24 -5.33
CA VAL A 199 21.31 8.21 -4.27
C VAL A 199 20.84 9.58 -4.77
N GLY A 200 19.63 9.97 -4.35
CA GLY A 200 18.82 10.96 -5.07
C GLY A 200 18.30 12.10 -4.21
N LEU A 201 18.05 13.21 -4.88
CA LEU A 201 17.25 14.33 -4.41
C LEU A 201 15.79 14.06 -4.76
N ILE A 202 14.94 13.95 -3.75
CA ILE A 202 13.53 13.56 -3.86
C ILE A 202 12.68 14.66 -3.24
N GLU A 203 11.58 15.00 -3.88
CA GLU A 203 10.51 15.79 -3.27
C GLU A 203 9.47 14.85 -2.64
N TRP A 204 9.25 14.96 -1.34
CA TRP A 204 8.30 14.11 -0.63
C TRP A 204 6.86 14.53 -0.91
N ILE A 205 6.03 13.59 -1.39
CA ILE A 205 4.57 13.77 -1.54
C ILE A 205 3.82 13.08 -0.39
N GLY A 206 4.42 12.07 0.24
CA GLY A 206 3.79 11.28 1.29
C GLY A 206 2.83 10.22 0.75
N PRO A 207 1.98 9.62 1.61
CA PRO A 207 1.02 8.61 1.19
C PRO A 207 -0.12 9.22 0.36
N THR A 208 -0.36 8.68 -0.85
CA THR A 208 -1.39 9.21 -1.76
C THR A 208 -2.50 8.20 -2.06
N GLN A 209 -3.75 8.65 -2.05
CA GLN A 209 -4.90 7.79 -2.39
C GLN A 209 -4.84 7.27 -3.84
N ALA A 210 -4.28 8.07 -4.75
CA ALA A 210 -4.10 7.70 -6.15
C ALA A 210 -3.20 6.47 -6.37
N LEU A 211 -2.30 6.20 -5.42
CA LEU A 211 -1.30 5.12 -5.46
C LEU A 211 -1.53 4.13 -4.30
N ALA A 212 -2.80 3.85 -4.00
CA ALA A 212 -3.22 2.90 -2.96
C ALA A 212 -2.62 3.16 -1.56
N LEU A 213 -2.52 4.45 -1.19
CA LEU A 213 -1.91 4.95 0.07
C LEU A 213 -0.41 4.67 0.23
N ARG A 214 0.29 4.20 -0.81
CA ARG A 214 1.74 4.07 -0.79
C ARG A 214 2.42 5.44 -0.65
N PRO A 215 3.44 5.57 0.21
CA PRO A 215 4.30 6.76 0.26
C PRO A 215 5.04 6.95 -1.06
N ALA A 216 5.01 8.19 -1.57
CA ALA A 216 5.56 8.54 -2.86
C ALA A 216 6.37 9.84 -2.83
N GLY A 217 7.21 10.03 -3.85
CA GLY A 217 7.96 11.26 -4.07
C GLY A 217 8.41 11.45 -5.50
N ILE A 218 8.76 12.68 -5.87
CA ILE A 218 9.21 13.04 -7.22
C ILE A 218 10.74 13.01 -7.26
N PHE A 219 11.31 12.28 -8.21
CA PHE A 219 12.74 12.32 -8.50
C PHE A 219 13.12 13.69 -9.09
N ARG A 220 13.98 14.45 -8.39
CA ARG A 220 14.45 15.76 -8.83
C ARG A 220 15.90 15.75 -9.36
N GLY A 221 16.70 14.74 -9.03
CA GLY A 221 18.03 14.48 -9.60
C GLY A 221 18.89 13.53 -8.74
N VAL A 222 20.06 13.15 -9.24
CA VAL A 222 21.08 12.38 -8.49
C VAL A 222 21.90 13.32 -7.61
N VAL A 223 22.26 12.89 -6.41
CA VAL A 223 23.23 13.59 -5.55
C VAL A 223 24.64 13.10 -5.89
N SER A 224 25.42 13.92 -6.60
CA SER A 224 26.85 13.71 -6.75
C SER A 224 27.53 13.77 -5.37
N ARG A 225 28.33 12.74 -5.06
CA ARG A 225 29.22 12.71 -3.88
C ARG A 225 30.50 13.49 -4.14
#